data_AF-A0A813D5A0-F1
#
_entry.id   AF-A0A813D5A0-F1
#
_cell.length_a   1.000
_cell.length_b   1.000
_cell.length_c   1.000
_cell.angle_alpha   90.00
_cell.angle_beta   90.00
_cell.angle_gamma   90.00
#
_symmetry.space_group_name_H-M   'P 1'
#
loop_
_entity.id
_entity.type
_entity.pdbx_description
1 polymer ?
#
loop_
_entity_poly.entity_id
_entity_poly.type
_entity_poly.pdbx_seq_one_letter_code
_entity_poly.pdbx_strand_id
1 'polypeptide(L)'
;MTIQRPAEAMEPSDLTTAGTIIGDTPDLFKPMLESFQSARESLSEELNTDPAPDFTCKEILDTTTWLKSIVGAMEEHSNAFSKGQCSGIDDATLQRNQALARETSRQLTLLLADKSKPFSGSKLECQVVEFVKDAQCQEIRQNLADFEKFLDHFSDSKWLGSFIAPEFANEKEIAVRLLKSLQNPVKRELPGCKQQGDVNATTAVIATIKVQAPLLFDELGGSPDAKLSSAMQLERLAKMAEALAAACHKDATARAQAEQELEKKMRLLKGFAEAMHDVPEVLRRFFLIRSGSIKGSLEELKEWVTKEEADAVHMKLEEFRDEAAEERVLRRLRTQSHGSTGSWEAISLVPSDADEP
;
A
#
# COMPACT_ATOMS: atom_id res chain seq x y z
N MET A 1 38.59 -94.81 13.51
CA MET A 1 37.91 -93.70 14.21
C MET A 1 36.63 -93.40 13.44
N THR A 2 35.52 -93.90 13.96
CA THR A 2 34.19 -93.87 13.35
C THR A 2 33.40 -92.79 14.09
N ILE A 3 33.00 -91.72 13.40
CA ILE A 3 32.16 -90.67 13.98
C ILE A 3 30.75 -90.85 13.43
N GLN A 4 29.85 -91.16 14.36
CA GLN A 4 28.46 -91.52 14.22
C GLN A 4 27.64 -90.21 14.20
N ARG A 5 26.88 -89.96 13.12
CA ARG A 5 25.88 -88.86 13.07
C ARG A 5 24.59 -89.31 13.75
N PRO A 6 24.02 -88.54 14.68
CA PRO A 6 22.64 -88.74 15.12
C PRO A 6 21.67 -88.05 14.14
N ALA A 7 20.59 -88.75 13.83
CA ALA A 7 19.44 -88.23 13.11
C ALA A 7 18.56 -87.45 14.11
N GLU A 8 18.41 -86.15 13.89
CA GLU A 8 17.44 -85.33 14.61
C GLU A 8 16.07 -85.44 13.94
N ALA A 9 15.08 -85.74 14.79
CA ALA A 9 13.68 -85.86 14.44
C ALA A 9 13.10 -84.48 14.10
N MET A 10 12.44 -84.43 12.95
CA MET A 10 11.75 -83.27 12.42
C MET A 10 10.36 -83.20 13.06
N GLU A 11 10.20 -82.32 14.06
CA GLU A 11 8.89 -82.01 14.65
C GLU A 11 8.06 -81.13 13.69
N PRO A 12 6.75 -81.38 13.56
CA PRO A 12 5.87 -80.58 12.70
C PRO A 12 5.70 -79.19 13.31
N SER A 13 6.25 -78.18 12.65
CA SER A 13 6.05 -76.78 13.03
C SER A 13 4.57 -76.41 12.90
N ASP A 14 3.94 -76.13 14.03
CA ASP A 14 2.62 -75.53 14.13
C ASP A 14 2.59 -74.22 13.34
N LEU A 15 2.00 -74.28 12.14
CA LEU A 15 1.51 -73.13 11.39
C LEU A 15 0.34 -72.51 12.16
N THR A 16 0.67 -71.80 13.23
CA THR A 16 -0.19 -70.79 13.82
C THR A 16 -0.36 -69.70 12.78
N THR A 17 -1.43 -69.83 12.00
CA THR A 17 -1.94 -68.78 11.13
C THR A 17 -2.35 -67.64 12.06
N ALA A 18 -1.43 -66.72 12.32
CA ALA A 18 -1.73 -65.44 12.93
C ALA A 18 -2.69 -64.72 12.00
N GLY A 19 -4.00 -64.95 12.21
CA GLY A 19 -5.04 -64.14 11.65
C GLY A 19 -4.85 -62.74 12.20
N THR A 20 -4.09 -61.92 11.49
CA THR A 20 -4.06 -60.48 11.67
C THR A 20 -5.51 -60.04 11.52
N ILE A 21 -6.16 -59.79 12.65
CA ILE A 21 -7.53 -59.29 12.69
C ILE A 21 -7.45 -57.94 11.98
N ILE A 22 -8.05 -57.87 10.79
CA ILE A 22 -8.19 -56.69 9.94
C ILE A 22 -9.19 -55.74 10.62
N GLY A 23 -8.84 -55.29 11.83
CA GLY A 23 -9.61 -54.40 12.70
C GLY A 23 -8.86 -53.13 13.08
N ASP A 24 -7.53 -53.11 12.96
CA ASP A 24 -6.66 -51.98 13.33
C ASP A 24 -6.30 -51.06 12.14
N THR A 25 -7.17 -50.96 11.14
CA THR A 25 -7.05 -49.96 10.07
C THR A 25 -7.21 -48.49 10.50
N PRO A 26 -7.80 -48.12 11.66
CA PRO A 26 -7.84 -46.72 12.10
C PRO A 26 -6.45 -46.12 12.39
N ASP A 27 -5.52 -46.93 12.91
CA ASP A 27 -4.21 -46.42 13.36
C ASP A 27 -3.24 -46.13 12.20
N LEU A 28 -3.45 -46.74 11.03
CA LEU A 28 -2.63 -46.50 9.83
C LEU A 28 -2.73 -45.06 9.31
N PHE A 29 -3.86 -44.39 9.51
CA PHE A 29 -4.08 -43.02 9.05
C PHE A 29 -3.81 -41.96 10.13
N LYS A 30 -3.60 -42.37 11.37
CA LYS A 30 -3.40 -41.46 12.50
C LYS A 30 -2.23 -40.49 12.30
N PRO A 31 -1.03 -40.91 11.85
CA PRO A 31 0.08 -39.98 11.61
C PRO A 31 -0.23 -38.94 10.53
N MET A 32 -0.99 -39.33 9.51
CA MET A 32 -1.39 -38.44 8.43
C MET A 32 -2.39 -37.39 8.93
N LEU A 33 -3.39 -37.83 9.72
CA LEU A 33 -4.37 -36.94 10.33
C LEU A 33 -3.73 -35.94 11.29
N GLU A 34 -2.79 -36.40 12.14
CA GLU A 34 -2.03 -35.55 13.07
C GLU A 34 -1.17 -34.53 12.31
N SER A 35 -0.51 -34.94 11.22
CA SER A 35 0.25 -34.02 10.36
C SER A 35 -0.63 -32.94 9.73
N PHE A 36 -1.82 -33.31 9.22
CA PHE A 36 -2.79 -32.33 8.71
C PHE A 36 -3.30 -31.38 9.79
N GLN A 37 -3.57 -31.88 11.00
CA GLN A 37 -4.01 -31.05 12.13
C GLN A 37 -2.92 -30.06 12.53
N SER A 38 -1.68 -30.52 12.68
CA SER A 38 -0.53 -29.68 13.00
C SER A 38 -0.28 -28.60 11.94
N ALA A 39 -0.35 -28.95 10.66
CA ALA A 39 -0.23 -27.97 9.57
C ALA A 39 -1.35 -26.92 9.61
N ARG A 40 -2.58 -27.33 9.94
CA ARG A 40 -3.73 -26.42 10.06
C ARG A 40 -3.62 -25.49 11.27
N GLU A 41 -3.15 -26.01 12.41
CA GLU A 41 -2.91 -25.22 13.62
C GLU A 41 -1.79 -24.19 13.40
N SER A 42 -0.67 -24.61 12.79
CA SER A 42 0.42 -23.71 12.42
C SER A 42 -0.03 -22.61 11.46
N LEU A 43 -0.81 -22.96 10.43
CA LEU A 43 -1.38 -21.99 9.49
C LEU A 43 -2.34 -21.01 10.20
N SER A 44 -3.17 -21.51 11.11
CA SER A 44 -4.08 -20.69 11.91
C SER A 44 -3.31 -19.76 12.86
N GLU A 45 -2.22 -20.21 13.48
CA GLU A 45 -1.37 -19.39 14.34
C GLU A 45 -0.69 -18.27 13.53
N GLU A 46 -0.18 -18.59 12.34
CA GLU A 46 0.40 -17.62 11.40
C GLU A 46 -0.64 -16.56 10.98
N LEU A 47 -1.84 -16.97 10.57
CA LEU A 47 -2.96 -16.10 10.23
C LEU A 47 -3.46 -15.23 11.41
N ASN A 48 -3.37 -15.74 12.64
CA ASN A 48 -3.77 -15.00 13.84
C ASN A 48 -2.73 -13.97 14.28
N THR A 49 -1.48 -14.15 13.86
CA THR A 49 -0.36 -13.26 14.19
C THR A 49 -0.39 -11.99 13.34
N ASP A 50 -0.80 -12.10 12.08
CA ASP A 50 -0.89 -10.97 11.14
C ASP A 50 -2.26 -10.92 10.43
N PRO A 51 -3.30 -10.33 11.05
CA PRO A 51 -4.61 -10.25 10.43
C PRO A 51 -4.55 -9.38 9.19
N ALA A 52 -4.98 -9.94 8.05
CA ALA A 52 -5.08 -9.18 6.82
C ALA A 52 -6.04 -7.99 7.00
N PRO A 53 -5.60 -6.76 6.70
CA PRO A 53 -6.44 -5.60 6.91
C PRO A 53 -7.67 -5.60 5.98
N ASP A 54 -8.79 -5.10 6.53
CA ASP A 54 -10.11 -5.18 5.91
C ASP A 54 -10.35 -4.08 4.87
N PHE A 55 -9.53 -4.08 3.82
CA PHE A 55 -9.74 -3.23 2.66
C PHE A 55 -9.71 -4.02 1.36
N THR A 56 -10.49 -3.51 0.42
CA THR A 56 -10.50 -3.96 -0.96
C THR A 56 -9.32 -3.35 -1.72
N CYS A 57 -8.82 -4.05 -2.74
CA CYS A 57 -7.83 -3.50 -3.67
C CYS A 57 -8.29 -2.16 -4.28
N LYS A 58 -9.60 -1.98 -4.44
CA LYS A 58 -10.19 -0.76 -4.97
C LYS A 58 -10.00 0.42 -4.02
N GLU A 59 -10.26 0.27 -2.72
CA GLU A 59 -10.07 1.34 -1.75
C GLU A 59 -8.61 1.81 -1.66
N ILE A 60 -7.65 0.87 -1.67
CA ILE A 60 -6.22 1.24 -1.70
C ILE A 60 -5.90 2.03 -2.97
N LEU A 61 -6.37 1.56 -4.13
CA LEU A 61 -6.10 2.19 -5.41
C LEU A 61 -6.71 3.59 -5.48
N ASP A 62 -8.00 3.72 -5.15
CA ASP A 62 -8.72 5.00 -5.18
C ASP A 62 -8.05 6.02 -4.24
N THR A 63 -7.67 5.60 -3.02
CA THR A 63 -6.95 6.46 -2.06
C THR A 63 -5.57 6.86 -2.59
N THR A 64 -4.83 5.91 -3.16
CA THR A 64 -3.50 6.17 -3.73
C THR A 64 -3.59 7.16 -4.90
N THR A 65 -4.56 6.98 -5.78
CA THR A 65 -4.80 7.88 -6.91
C THR A 65 -5.16 9.28 -6.44
N TRP A 66 -6.00 9.39 -5.42
CA TRP A 66 -6.33 10.68 -4.80
C TRP A 66 -5.09 11.37 -4.19
N LEU A 67 -4.29 10.66 -3.39
CA LEU A 67 -3.05 11.21 -2.82
C LEU A 67 -2.10 11.70 -3.93
N LYS A 68 -1.88 10.89 -4.98
CA LYS A 68 -1.06 11.27 -6.13
C LYS A 68 -1.64 12.47 -6.89
N SER A 69 -2.95 12.59 -7.00
CA SER A 69 -3.60 13.74 -7.61
C SER A 69 -3.38 15.02 -6.81
N ILE A 70 -3.44 14.94 -5.47
CA ILE A 70 -3.14 16.08 -4.59
C ILE A 70 -1.68 16.50 -4.74
N VAL A 71 -0.77 15.53 -4.67
CA VAL A 71 0.67 15.74 -4.88
C VAL A 71 0.91 16.45 -6.22
N GLY A 72 0.36 15.92 -7.31
CA GLY A 72 0.50 16.51 -8.64
C GLY A 72 -0.01 17.94 -8.71
N ALA A 73 -1.18 18.24 -8.13
CA ALA A 73 -1.73 19.60 -8.10
C ALA A 73 -0.87 20.58 -7.28
N MET A 74 -0.32 20.14 -6.14
CA MET A 74 0.58 20.94 -5.31
C MET A 74 1.94 21.16 -5.97
N GLU A 75 2.46 20.16 -6.67
CA GLU A 75 3.68 20.26 -7.45
C GLU A 75 3.51 21.20 -8.64
N GLU A 76 2.40 21.09 -9.39
CA GLU A 76 2.08 22.02 -10.48
C GLU A 76 2.05 23.46 -9.97
N HIS A 77 1.37 23.71 -8.86
CA HIS A 77 1.35 25.04 -8.23
C HIS A 77 2.75 25.48 -7.78
N SER A 78 3.54 24.58 -7.16
CA SER A 78 4.90 24.88 -6.72
C SER A 78 5.85 25.13 -7.88
N ASN A 79 5.61 24.47 -9.02
CA ASN A 79 6.38 24.59 -10.25
C ASN A 79 6.02 25.83 -11.06
N ALA A 80 4.88 26.46 -10.80
CA ALA A 80 4.56 27.79 -11.35
C ALA A 80 5.55 28.89 -10.91
N PHE A 81 6.34 28.63 -9.85
CA PHE A 81 7.44 29.48 -9.38
C PHE A 81 8.82 28.95 -9.79
N SER A 82 8.88 27.95 -10.67
CA SER A 82 10.15 27.45 -11.19
C SER A 82 10.63 28.31 -12.36
N LYS A 83 11.95 28.26 -12.59
CA LYS A 83 12.64 28.90 -13.70
C LYS A 83 11.98 28.63 -15.06
N GLY A 84 11.81 29.68 -15.86
CA GLY A 84 11.37 29.58 -17.26
C GLY A 84 9.86 29.51 -17.47
N GLN A 85 9.04 29.53 -16.42
CA GLN A 85 7.57 29.50 -16.53
C GLN A 85 6.94 30.88 -16.81
N CYS A 86 7.72 31.96 -16.71
CA CYS A 86 7.19 33.33 -16.86
C CYS A 86 6.69 33.65 -18.28
N SER A 87 7.24 33.02 -19.32
CA SER A 87 6.91 33.35 -20.72
C SER A 87 5.50 32.92 -21.15
N GLY A 88 4.94 31.88 -20.53
CA GLY A 88 3.63 31.31 -20.90
C GLY A 88 2.42 31.89 -20.15
N ILE A 89 2.63 32.67 -19.10
CA ILE A 89 1.55 33.19 -18.24
C ILE A 89 1.14 34.61 -18.63
N ASP A 90 -0.13 34.97 -18.48
CA ASP A 90 -0.60 36.34 -18.75
C ASP A 90 -0.05 37.36 -17.72
N ASP A 91 -0.14 38.66 -18.03
CA ASP A 91 0.41 39.72 -17.19
C ASP A 91 -0.24 39.81 -15.81
N ALA A 92 -1.54 39.53 -15.70
CA ALA A 92 -2.25 39.59 -14.42
C ALA A 92 -1.80 38.43 -13.51
N THR A 93 -1.68 37.23 -14.08
CA THR A 93 -1.15 36.05 -13.38
C THR A 93 0.31 36.27 -12.98
N LEU A 94 1.15 36.79 -13.88
CA LEU A 94 2.55 37.12 -13.59
C LEU A 94 2.67 38.13 -12.45
N GLN A 95 1.86 39.20 -12.48
CA GLN A 95 1.85 40.20 -11.42
C GLN A 95 1.38 39.62 -10.09
N ARG A 96 0.34 38.79 -10.07
CA ARG A 96 -0.15 38.11 -8.87
C ARG A 96 0.92 37.18 -8.29
N ASN A 97 1.55 36.35 -9.11
CA ASN A 97 2.59 35.42 -8.69
C ASN A 97 3.82 36.19 -8.18
N GLN A 98 4.20 37.30 -8.81
CA GLN A 98 5.30 38.16 -8.35
C GLN A 98 4.99 38.81 -6.99
N ALA A 99 3.75 39.27 -6.77
CA ALA A 99 3.32 39.81 -5.48
C ALA A 99 3.35 38.75 -4.38
N LEU A 100 2.86 37.54 -4.69
CA LEU A 100 2.89 36.41 -3.78
C LEU A 100 4.32 35.98 -3.45
N ALA A 101 5.20 35.87 -4.45
CA ALA A 101 6.60 35.52 -4.23
C ALA A 101 7.31 36.51 -3.33
N ARG A 102 7.11 37.82 -3.54
CA ARG A 102 7.70 38.88 -2.69
C ARG A 102 7.24 38.78 -1.24
N GLU A 103 5.93 38.66 -1.01
CA GLU A 103 5.40 38.58 0.34
C GLU A 103 5.84 37.28 1.03
N THR A 104 5.90 36.18 0.29
CA THR A 104 6.37 34.89 0.78
C THR A 104 7.86 34.92 1.14
N SER A 105 8.73 35.45 0.26
CA SER A 105 10.15 35.65 0.58
C SER A 105 10.34 36.50 1.83
N ARG A 106 9.54 37.57 1.99
CA ARG A 106 9.58 38.43 3.18
C ARG A 106 9.21 37.65 4.45
N GLN A 107 8.15 36.85 4.40
CA GLN A 107 7.72 36.03 5.53
C GLN A 107 8.76 34.95 5.88
N LEU A 108 9.33 34.27 4.88
CA LEU A 108 10.39 33.29 5.08
C LEU A 108 11.65 33.93 5.66
N THR A 109 12.04 35.12 5.21
CA THR A 109 13.16 35.88 5.81
C THR A 109 12.91 36.15 7.29
N LEU A 110 11.70 36.60 7.66
CA LEU A 110 11.34 36.82 9.07
C LEU A 110 11.35 35.51 9.87
N LEU A 111 10.82 34.44 9.29
CA LEU A 111 10.77 33.13 9.91
C LEU A 111 12.16 32.55 10.16
N LEU A 112 13.06 32.68 9.18
CA LEU A 112 14.46 32.24 9.26
C LEU A 112 15.29 33.10 10.22
N ALA A 113 15.01 34.40 10.31
CA ALA A 113 15.69 35.30 11.23
C ALA A 113 15.25 35.13 12.70
N ASP A 114 14.02 34.66 12.91
CA ASP A 114 13.49 34.40 14.24
C ASP A 114 14.20 33.19 14.90
N LYS A 115 14.88 33.46 16.02
CA LYS A 115 15.63 32.47 16.81
C LYS A 115 14.83 31.88 17.97
N SER A 116 13.58 32.33 18.18
CA SER A 116 12.76 31.89 19.31
C SER A 116 12.49 30.38 19.27
N LYS A 117 12.31 29.83 18.07
CA LYS A 117 12.16 28.41 17.78
C LYS A 117 13.05 28.01 16.60
N PRO A 118 13.90 26.99 16.74
CA PRO A 118 14.65 26.44 15.62
C PRO A 118 13.72 25.63 14.71
N PHE A 119 14.09 25.53 13.44
CA PHE A 119 13.51 24.53 12.54
C PHE A 119 13.94 23.16 13.02
N SER A 120 12.99 22.27 13.30
CA SER A 120 13.32 20.92 13.78
C SER A 120 13.07 19.86 12.72
N GLY A 121 12.03 20.01 11.89
CA GLY A 121 11.52 18.94 11.02
C GLY A 121 11.12 17.65 11.77
N SER A 122 11.19 17.66 13.11
CA SER A 122 11.18 16.46 13.94
C SER A 122 9.79 15.83 14.05
N LYS A 123 8.74 16.56 13.68
CA LYS A 123 7.36 16.04 13.68
C LYS A 123 7.05 15.17 12.46
N LEU A 124 7.94 15.06 11.48
CA LEU A 124 7.67 14.41 10.20
C LEU A 124 8.82 13.53 9.71
N GLU A 125 9.43 12.75 10.61
CA GLU A 125 10.26 11.61 10.19
C GLU A 125 9.36 10.46 9.69
N CYS A 126 8.50 10.71 8.69
CA CYS A 126 7.86 9.64 7.93
C CYS A 126 8.94 9.00 7.06
N GLN A 127 9.70 8.05 7.62
CA GLN A 127 10.65 7.27 6.83
C GLN A 127 9.89 6.40 5.84
N VAL A 128 10.47 6.20 4.65
CA VAL A 128 9.94 5.30 3.62
C VAL A 128 9.68 3.95 4.27
N VAL A 129 8.40 3.59 4.37
CA VAL A 129 7.99 2.28 4.86
C VAL A 129 8.20 1.26 3.77
N GLU A 130 9.19 0.39 3.93
CA GLU A 130 9.27 -0.83 3.13
C GLU A 130 8.35 -1.89 3.75
N PHE A 131 7.27 -2.23 3.05
CA PHE A 131 6.42 -3.35 3.44
C PHE A 131 7.13 -4.67 3.13
N VAL A 132 7.82 -5.22 4.13
CA VAL A 132 8.45 -6.55 4.06
C VAL A 132 7.44 -7.61 4.45
N LYS A 133 7.42 -8.72 3.70
CA LYS A 133 6.63 -9.91 4.04
C LYS A 133 7.14 -10.45 5.39
N ASP A 134 6.24 -10.73 6.33
CA ASP A 134 6.52 -11.40 7.62
C ASP A 134 7.04 -10.49 8.77
N ALA A 135 7.07 -9.17 8.59
CA ALA A 135 7.34 -8.24 9.69
C ALA A 135 6.50 -6.97 9.58
N GLN A 136 5.35 -6.93 10.27
CA GLN A 136 4.74 -5.66 10.65
C GLN A 136 5.59 -5.02 11.75
N CYS A 137 6.75 -4.44 11.40
CA CYS A 137 7.58 -3.82 12.41
C CYS A 137 6.79 -2.67 13.07
N GLN A 138 6.96 -2.52 14.39
CA GLN A 138 6.35 -1.47 15.19
C GLN A 138 6.56 -0.07 14.57
N GLU A 139 7.66 0.11 13.85
CA GLU A 139 8.01 1.28 13.07
C GLU A 139 6.97 1.61 11.97
N ILE A 140 6.48 0.63 11.21
CA ILE A 140 5.42 0.86 10.20
C ILE A 140 4.16 1.41 10.87
N ARG A 141 3.76 0.81 11.99
CA ARG A 141 2.58 1.26 12.73
C ARG A 141 2.78 2.67 13.29
N GLN A 142 3.99 2.99 13.75
CA GLN A 142 4.34 4.33 14.22
C GLN A 142 4.29 5.35 13.07
N ASN A 143 4.87 5.03 11.91
CA ASN A 143 4.85 5.90 10.73
C ASN A 143 3.42 6.14 10.23
N LEU A 144 2.58 5.11 10.20
CA LEU A 144 1.16 5.24 9.87
C LEU A 144 0.41 6.13 10.89
N ALA A 145 0.71 5.99 12.18
CA ALA A 145 0.12 6.81 13.23
C ALA A 145 0.56 8.28 13.14
N ASP A 146 1.82 8.52 12.80
CA ASP A 146 2.33 9.89 12.62
C ASP A 146 1.81 10.53 11.34
N PHE A 147 1.63 9.76 10.26
CA PHE A 147 0.96 10.23 9.06
C PHE A 147 -0.53 10.49 9.28
N GLU A 148 -1.22 9.69 10.10
CA GLU A 148 -2.60 9.97 10.51
C GLU A 148 -2.69 11.29 11.29
N LYS A 149 -1.85 11.48 12.31
CA LYS A 149 -1.80 12.75 13.08
C LYS A 149 -1.49 13.94 12.18
N PHE A 150 -0.61 13.75 11.20
CA PHE A 150 -0.32 14.74 10.17
C PHE A 150 -1.61 15.09 9.41
N LEU A 151 -2.29 14.11 8.80
CA LEU A 151 -3.51 14.37 8.05
C LEU A 151 -4.60 15.03 8.92
N ASP A 152 -4.77 14.60 10.16
CA ASP A 152 -5.72 15.19 11.10
C ASP A 152 -5.35 16.65 11.41
N HIS A 153 -4.09 16.91 11.80
CA HIS A 153 -3.61 18.26 12.10
C HIS A 153 -3.79 19.20 10.91
N PHE A 154 -3.37 18.79 9.71
CA PHE A 154 -3.51 19.61 8.51
C PHE A 154 -4.98 19.79 8.12
N SER A 155 -5.85 18.83 8.39
CA SER A 155 -7.25 18.99 8.06
C SER A 155 -8.04 19.93 8.98
N ASP A 156 -7.67 20.00 10.26
CA ASP A 156 -8.35 20.85 11.26
C ASP A 156 -7.81 22.29 11.25
N SER A 157 -6.68 22.48 10.59
CA SER A 157 -5.95 23.73 10.52
C SER A 157 -6.75 24.81 9.82
N LYS A 158 -7.40 25.69 10.59
CA LYS A 158 -8.10 26.89 10.10
C LYS A 158 -7.22 27.78 9.20
N TRP A 159 -5.89 27.68 9.35
CA TRP A 159 -4.91 28.44 8.59
C TRP A 159 -4.74 27.95 7.14
N LEU A 160 -5.15 26.72 6.83
CA LEU A 160 -5.24 26.18 5.48
C LEU A 160 -6.42 26.77 4.69
N GLY A 161 -7.28 27.59 5.31
CA GLY A 161 -8.35 28.32 4.64
C GLY A 161 -9.26 27.42 3.79
N SER A 162 -9.78 27.96 2.68
CA SER A 162 -10.57 27.22 1.69
C SER A 162 -9.71 26.39 0.71
N PHE A 163 -8.46 26.07 1.04
CA PHE A 163 -7.56 25.35 0.12
C PHE A 163 -7.84 23.86 0.06
N ILE A 164 -8.30 23.24 1.15
CA ILE A 164 -8.87 21.90 1.06
C ILE A 164 -10.31 22.09 0.61
N ALA A 165 -10.52 21.89 -0.68
CA ALA A 165 -11.82 22.03 -1.28
C ALA A 165 -12.77 20.97 -0.65
N PRO A 166 -13.99 21.34 -0.23
CA PRO A 166 -14.90 20.46 0.50
C PRO A 166 -15.23 19.17 -0.25
N GLU A 167 -15.06 19.16 -1.57
CA GLU A 167 -15.16 17.97 -2.42
C GLU A 167 -14.21 16.84 -2.04
N PHE A 168 -13.08 17.11 -1.36
CA PHE A 168 -12.11 16.09 -0.96
C PHE A 168 -12.34 15.51 0.45
N ALA A 169 -13.42 15.92 1.14
CA ALA A 169 -13.70 15.48 2.50
C ALA A 169 -13.92 13.96 2.61
N ASN A 170 -14.55 13.36 1.59
CA ASN A 170 -14.84 11.93 1.57
C ASN A 170 -13.57 11.09 1.34
N GLU A 171 -12.74 11.47 0.38
CA GLU A 171 -11.47 10.79 0.08
C GLU A 171 -10.51 10.89 1.26
N LYS A 172 -10.49 12.03 1.95
CA LYS A 172 -9.77 12.18 3.21
C LYS A 172 -10.29 11.20 4.27
N GLU A 173 -11.61 11.11 4.46
CA GLU A 173 -12.18 10.18 5.44
C GLU A 173 -11.81 8.73 5.13
N ILE A 174 -11.83 8.35 3.84
CA ILE A 174 -11.40 7.02 3.37
C ILE A 174 -9.91 6.82 3.67
N ALA A 175 -9.05 7.80 3.40
CA ALA A 175 -7.62 7.71 3.68
C ALA A 175 -7.33 7.52 5.18
N VAL A 176 -7.96 8.33 6.05
CA VAL A 176 -7.82 8.20 7.51
C VAL A 176 -8.35 6.84 7.99
N ARG A 177 -9.47 6.38 7.45
CA ARG A 177 -10.03 5.06 7.76
C ARG A 177 -9.08 3.92 7.34
N LEU A 178 -8.46 4.04 6.17
CA LEU A 178 -7.46 3.10 5.68
C LEU A 178 -6.24 3.05 6.60
N LEU A 179 -5.72 4.20 7.02
CA LEU A 179 -4.60 4.30 7.97
C LEU A 179 -4.92 3.65 9.31
N LYS A 180 -6.09 3.97 9.89
CA LYS A 180 -6.55 3.38 11.14
C LYS A 180 -6.67 1.86 11.06
N SER A 181 -7.13 1.35 9.92
CA SER A 181 -7.28 -0.09 9.66
C SER A 181 -5.94 -0.79 9.46
N LEU A 182 -4.96 -0.13 8.85
CA LEU A 182 -3.59 -0.63 8.73
C LEU A 182 -2.88 -0.67 10.08
N GLN A 183 -3.15 0.29 10.97
CA GLN A 183 -2.60 0.30 12.32
C GLN A 183 -3.25 -0.75 13.23
N ASN A 184 -4.56 -0.97 13.07
CA ASN A 184 -5.36 -1.88 13.88
C ASN A 184 -6.03 -2.92 12.99
N PRO A 185 -5.27 -3.88 12.44
CA PRO A 185 -5.85 -4.89 11.58
C PRO A 185 -6.92 -5.67 12.34
N VAL A 186 -8.16 -5.58 11.84
CA VAL A 186 -9.29 -6.30 12.42
C VAL A 186 -9.10 -7.77 12.09
N LYS A 187 -9.09 -8.62 13.10
CA LYS A 187 -9.16 -10.08 12.92
C LYS A 187 -10.48 -10.43 12.26
N ARG A 188 -10.49 -10.50 10.93
CA ARG A 188 -11.64 -11.01 10.19
C ARG A 188 -11.49 -12.52 10.11
N GLU A 189 -12.52 -13.23 10.54
CA GLU A 189 -12.66 -14.64 10.20
C GLU A 189 -12.74 -14.72 8.67
N LEU A 190 -11.78 -15.40 8.03
CA LEU A 190 -11.76 -15.60 6.59
C LEU A 190 -13.13 -16.13 6.13
N PRO A 191 -13.72 -15.61 5.04
CA PRO A 191 -14.96 -16.14 4.48
C PRO A 191 -14.73 -17.59 4.02
N GLY A 192 -15.04 -18.56 4.89
CA GLY A 192 -14.72 -19.98 4.71
C GLY A 192 -14.10 -20.63 5.95
N CYS A 193 -13.45 -19.85 6.81
CA CYS A 193 -13.05 -20.20 8.18
C CYS A 193 -13.95 -19.48 9.19
N LYS A 194 -15.27 -19.45 8.96
CA LYS A 194 -16.16 -19.10 10.06
C LYS A 194 -15.87 -20.09 11.17
N GLN A 195 -15.52 -19.60 12.35
CA GLN A 195 -15.60 -20.37 13.59
C GLN A 195 -17.08 -20.58 13.98
N GLN A 196 -17.93 -20.95 13.01
CA GLN A 196 -18.94 -21.93 13.33
C GLN A 196 -18.15 -23.07 13.99
N GLY A 197 -18.54 -23.53 15.18
CA GLY A 197 -17.79 -24.50 15.99
C GLY A 197 -17.53 -25.82 15.25
N ASP A 198 -16.70 -25.76 14.21
CA ASP A 198 -16.55 -26.71 13.15
C ASP A 198 -15.32 -27.52 13.44
N VAL A 199 -15.51 -28.27 14.53
CA VAL A 199 -15.34 -29.71 14.45
C VAL A 199 -15.79 -30.24 13.09
N ASN A 200 -16.76 -29.64 12.36
CA ASN A 200 -17.29 -29.99 11.03
C ASN A 200 -16.51 -29.69 9.74
N ALA A 201 -15.29 -29.16 9.66
CA ALA A 201 -14.52 -29.36 8.40
C ALA A 201 -13.89 -30.76 8.41
N THR A 202 -13.20 -31.06 9.51
CA THR A 202 -12.70 -32.41 9.82
C THR A 202 -13.85 -33.35 10.15
N THR A 203 -14.99 -32.88 10.66
CA THR A 203 -16.24 -33.63 10.89
C THR A 203 -17.19 -33.55 9.71
N ALA A 204 -16.98 -32.73 8.68
CA ALA A 204 -17.62 -32.93 7.38
C ALA A 204 -16.75 -33.85 6.54
N VAL A 205 -15.43 -33.90 6.68
CA VAL A 205 -14.63 -34.98 6.09
C VAL A 205 -14.88 -36.28 6.86
N ILE A 206 -14.87 -36.28 8.19
CA ILE A 206 -15.22 -37.44 9.03
C ILE A 206 -16.72 -37.75 8.96
N ALA A 207 -17.65 -36.80 8.80
CA ALA A 207 -19.07 -37.10 8.55
C ALA A 207 -19.33 -37.42 7.09
N THR A 208 -18.62 -36.88 6.11
CA THR A 208 -18.72 -37.38 4.72
C THR A 208 -18.15 -38.78 4.67
N ILE A 209 -17.03 -39.07 5.35
CA ILE A 209 -16.53 -40.42 5.55
C ILE A 209 -17.52 -41.25 6.38
N LYS A 210 -18.16 -40.75 7.44
CA LYS A 210 -19.13 -41.48 8.30
C LYS A 210 -20.56 -41.52 7.76
N VAL A 211 -20.91 -40.76 6.73
CA VAL A 211 -22.25 -40.69 6.11
C VAL A 211 -22.19 -41.30 4.71
N GLN A 212 -21.13 -41.05 3.93
CA GLN A 212 -20.89 -41.78 2.69
C GLN A 212 -20.35 -43.19 2.93
N ALA A 213 -19.65 -43.48 4.04
CA ALA A 213 -19.31 -44.89 4.33
C ALA A 213 -20.55 -45.76 4.56
N PRO A 214 -21.56 -45.35 5.36
CA PRO A 214 -22.81 -46.10 5.49
C PRO A 214 -23.68 -46.07 4.23
N LEU A 215 -23.73 -44.96 3.48
CA LEU A 215 -24.50 -44.90 2.24
C LEU A 215 -23.90 -45.78 1.12
N LEU A 216 -22.57 -45.92 1.06
CA LEU A 216 -21.91 -46.96 0.26
C LEU A 216 -22.14 -48.38 0.81
N PHE A 217 -22.42 -48.53 2.10
CA PHE A 217 -22.74 -49.82 2.72
C PHE A 217 -24.19 -50.26 2.41
N ASP A 218 -25.13 -49.32 2.36
CA ASP A 218 -26.55 -49.57 2.07
C ASP A 218 -26.80 -49.84 0.57
N GLU A 219 -26.12 -49.14 -0.35
CA GLU A 219 -26.21 -49.42 -1.79
C GLU A 219 -25.61 -50.79 -2.17
N LEU A 220 -24.78 -51.37 -1.30
CA LEU A 220 -24.16 -52.68 -1.50
C LEU A 220 -24.87 -53.82 -0.75
N GLY A 221 -26.00 -53.55 -0.08
CA GLY A 221 -26.94 -54.56 0.42
C GLY A 221 -26.35 -55.60 1.38
N GLY A 222 -25.26 -55.27 2.08
CA GLY A 222 -24.49 -56.23 2.87
C GLY A 222 -24.82 -56.18 4.36
N SER A 223 -25.32 -57.28 4.91
CA SER A 223 -25.39 -57.52 6.37
C SER A 223 -24.06 -57.14 7.05
N PRO A 224 -24.07 -56.50 8.24
CA PRO A 224 -22.85 -56.07 8.94
C PRO A 224 -21.87 -57.21 9.30
N ASP A 225 -22.29 -58.48 9.18
CA ASP A 225 -21.44 -59.66 9.35
C ASP A 225 -20.83 -60.21 8.04
N ALA A 226 -21.16 -59.63 6.88
CA ALA A 226 -20.59 -60.04 5.61
C ALA A 226 -19.19 -59.44 5.47
N LYS A 227 -18.15 -60.30 5.53
CA LYS A 227 -16.78 -59.92 5.12
C LYS A 227 -16.84 -59.35 3.71
N LEU A 228 -16.72 -58.02 3.60
CA LEU A 228 -16.51 -57.33 2.32
C LEU A 228 -15.36 -58.00 1.59
N SER A 229 -15.59 -58.36 0.33
CA SER A 229 -14.52 -58.86 -0.53
C SER A 229 -13.39 -57.83 -0.57
N SER A 230 -12.14 -58.29 -0.59
CA SER A 230 -10.95 -57.44 -0.71
C SER A 230 -11.04 -56.46 -1.89
N ALA A 231 -11.70 -56.88 -2.98
CA ALA A 231 -11.97 -56.03 -4.15
C ALA A 231 -12.82 -54.80 -3.81
N MET A 232 -13.86 -54.95 -2.99
CA MET A 232 -14.74 -53.84 -2.58
C MET A 232 -14.04 -52.89 -1.61
N GLN A 233 -13.16 -53.41 -0.75
CA GLN A 233 -12.33 -52.59 0.12
C GLN A 233 -11.34 -51.73 -0.68
N LEU A 234 -10.70 -52.31 -1.70
CA LEU A 234 -9.81 -51.60 -2.62
C LEU A 234 -10.55 -50.52 -3.42
N GLU A 235 -11.74 -50.83 -3.96
CA GLU A 235 -12.56 -49.85 -4.69
C GLU A 235 -12.95 -48.67 -3.77
N ARG A 236 -13.34 -48.96 -2.53
CA ARG A 236 -13.67 -47.92 -1.55
C ARG A 236 -12.45 -47.06 -1.21
N LEU A 237 -11.27 -47.67 -1.04
CA LEU A 237 -10.03 -46.94 -0.81
C LEU A 237 -9.68 -46.04 -2.00
N ALA A 238 -9.86 -46.52 -3.22
CA ALA A 238 -9.67 -45.74 -4.44
C ALA A 238 -10.60 -44.51 -4.47
N LYS A 239 -11.90 -44.67 -4.19
CA LYS A 239 -12.85 -43.56 -4.11
C LYS A 239 -12.49 -42.54 -3.02
N MET A 240 -12.05 -43.00 -1.85
CA MET A 240 -11.59 -42.10 -0.78
C MET A 240 -10.32 -41.34 -1.19
N ALA A 241 -9.38 -41.99 -1.86
CA ALA A 241 -8.18 -41.36 -2.39
C ALA A 241 -8.50 -40.33 -3.48
N GLU A 242 -9.44 -40.62 -4.38
CA GLU A 242 -9.93 -39.67 -5.39
C GLU A 242 -10.60 -38.45 -4.77
N ALA A 243 -11.47 -38.65 -3.76
CA ALA A 243 -12.12 -37.55 -3.05
C ALA A 243 -11.11 -36.66 -2.31
N LEU A 244 -10.11 -37.26 -1.67
CA LEU A 244 -9.02 -36.54 -1.02
C LEU A 244 -8.17 -35.77 -2.03
N ALA A 245 -7.83 -36.39 -3.16
CA ALA A 245 -7.09 -35.72 -4.24
C ALA A 245 -7.87 -34.52 -4.81
N ALA A 246 -9.18 -34.65 -5.00
CA ALA A 246 -10.04 -33.55 -5.44
C ALA A 246 -10.10 -32.41 -4.41
N ALA A 247 -10.20 -32.74 -3.12
CA ALA A 247 -10.16 -31.75 -2.04
C ALA A 247 -8.80 -31.01 -2.00
N CYS A 248 -7.69 -31.75 -2.05
CA CYS A 248 -6.35 -31.19 -2.11
C CYS A 248 -6.15 -30.28 -3.35
N HIS A 249 -6.70 -30.66 -4.50
CA HIS A 249 -6.63 -29.83 -5.70
C HIS A 249 -7.43 -28.54 -5.54
N LYS A 250 -8.65 -28.61 -4.98
CA LYS A 250 -9.46 -27.43 -4.68
C LYS A 250 -8.74 -26.50 -3.70
N ASP A 251 -8.17 -27.04 -2.63
CA ASP A 251 -7.41 -26.25 -1.65
C ASP A 251 -6.16 -25.62 -2.27
N ALA A 252 -5.43 -26.35 -3.12
CA ALA A 252 -4.29 -25.82 -3.85
C ALA A 252 -4.69 -24.66 -4.79
N THR A 253 -5.82 -24.77 -5.50
CA THR A 253 -6.33 -23.68 -6.35
C THR A 253 -6.78 -22.46 -5.54
N ALA A 254 -7.46 -22.68 -4.41
CA ALA A 254 -7.88 -21.60 -3.52
C ALA A 254 -6.67 -20.89 -2.90
N ARG A 255 -5.64 -21.64 -2.51
CA ARG A 255 -4.37 -21.09 -2.02
C ARG A 255 -3.67 -20.26 -3.09
N ALA A 256 -3.56 -20.77 -4.32
CA ALA A 256 -2.94 -20.03 -5.41
C ALA A 256 -3.67 -18.71 -5.71
N GLN A 257 -5.01 -18.70 -5.66
CA GLN A 257 -5.81 -17.48 -5.82
C GLN A 257 -5.58 -16.50 -4.67
N ALA A 258 -5.58 -16.99 -3.43
CA ALA A 258 -5.31 -16.15 -2.25
C ALA A 258 -3.89 -15.54 -2.29
N GLU A 259 -2.89 -16.30 -2.72
CA GLU A 259 -1.52 -15.82 -2.91
C GLU A 259 -1.45 -14.74 -4.00
N GLN A 260 -2.16 -14.92 -5.12
CA GLN A 260 -2.23 -13.93 -6.20
C GLN A 260 -2.94 -12.63 -5.75
N GLU A 261 -4.04 -12.75 -5.00
CA GLU A 261 -4.74 -11.58 -4.44
C GLU A 261 -3.89 -10.84 -3.41
N LEU A 262 -3.18 -11.57 -2.55
CA LEU A 262 -2.24 -10.99 -1.60
C LEU A 262 -1.13 -10.24 -2.32
N GLU A 263 -0.51 -10.84 -3.33
CA GLU A 263 0.54 -10.19 -4.12
C GLU A 263 0.03 -8.89 -4.76
N LYS A 264 -1.18 -8.91 -5.32
CA LYS A 264 -1.84 -7.72 -5.87
C LYS A 264 -2.05 -6.65 -4.81
N LYS A 265 -2.53 -7.02 -3.61
CA LYS A 265 -2.70 -6.07 -2.48
C LYS A 265 -1.37 -5.48 -2.05
N MET A 266 -0.32 -6.29 -1.88
CA MET A 266 1.01 -5.82 -1.49
C MET A 266 1.60 -4.83 -2.50
N ARG A 267 1.39 -5.08 -3.80
CA ARG A 267 1.80 -4.14 -4.85
C ARG A 267 1.08 -2.79 -4.75
N LEU A 268 -0.22 -2.80 -4.46
CA LEU A 268 -1.00 -1.58 -4.26
C LEU A 268 -0.58 -0.84 -2.98
N LEU A 269 -0.34 -1.56 -1.88
CA LEU A 269 0.15 -0.97 -0.63
C LEU A 269 1.52 -0.33 -0.79
N LYS A 270 2.41 -0.92 -1.59
CA LYS A 270 3.69 -0.30 -1.95
C LYS A 270 3.45 1.06 -2.65
N GLY A 271 2.58 1.10 -3.64
CA GLY A 271 2.23 2.36 -4.32
C GLY A 271 1.56 3.39 -3.40
N PHE A 272 0.81 2.92 -2.41
CA PHE A 272 0.24 3.76 -1.36
C PHE A 272 1.32 4.34 -0.44
N ALA A 273 2.29 3.53 0.02
CA ALA A 273 3.43 4.00 0.83
C ALA A 273 4.27 5.04 0.10
N GLU A 274 4.56 4.81 -1.19
CA GLU A 274 5.25 5.80 -2.03
C GLU A 274 4.47 7.12 -2.05
N ALA A 275 3.15 7.08 -2.29
CA ALA A 275 2.32 8.28 -2.28
C ALA A 275 2.29 8.98 -0.91
N MET A 276 2.22 8.22 0.19
CA MET A 276 2.28 8.78 1.54
C MET A 276 3.62 9.44 1.86
N HIS A 277 4.72 8.93 1.31
CA HIS A 277 6.05 9.52 1.48
C HIS A 277 6.16 10.88 0.76
N ASP A 278 5.59 10.98 -0.45
CA ASP A 278 5.68 12.20 -1.26
C ASP A 278 4.82 13.35 -0.71
N VAL A 279 3.67 13.02 -0.09
CA VAL A 279 2.69 14.00 0.38
C VAL A 279 3.29 15.01 1.36
N PRO A 280 3.95 14.62 2.48
CA PRO A 280 4.52 15.59 3.41
C PRO A 280 5.56 16.50 2.76
N GLU A 281 6.43 15.96 1.91
CA GLU A 281 7.48 16.74 1.26
C GLU A 281 6.90 17.81 0.34
N VAL A 282 5.96 17.43 -0.52
CA VAL A 282 5.31 18.35 -1.45
C VAL A 282 4.44 19.35 -0.69
N LEU A 283 3.73 18.91 0.34
CA LEU A 283 2.88 19.77 1.15
C LEU A 283 3.69 20.84 1.90
N ARG A 284 4.85 20.49 2.47
CA ARG A 284 5.76 21.45 3.12
C ARG A 284 6.23 22.51 2.14
N ARG A 285 6.72 22.09 0.96
CA ARG A 285 7.14 23.01 -0.12
C ARG A 285 5.99 23.93 -0.54
N PHE A 286 4.80 23.36 -0.71
CA PHE A 286 3.60 24.10 -1.06
C PHE A 286 3.26 25.16 0.00
N PHE A 287 3.29 24.83 1.29
CA PHE A 287 3.04 25.80 2.35
C PHE A 287 4.08 26.89 2.46
N LEU A 288 5.36 26.56 2.29
CA LEU A 288 6.42 27.55 2.29
C LEU A 288 6.21 28.57 1.18
N ILE A 289 5.89 28.12 -0.05
CA ILE A 289 5.56 28.97 -1.20
C ILE A 289 4.30 29.82 -0.95
N ARG A 290 3.38 29.33 -0.11
CA ARG A 290 2.14 30.01 0.22
C ARG A 290 2.17 30.77 1.54
N SER A 291 3.31 30.82 2.22
CA SER A 291 3.41 31.43 3.56
C SER A 291 2.98 32.91 3.57
N GLY A 292 3.18 33.63 2.46
CA GLY A 292 2.67 35.00 2.29
C GLY A 292 1.15 35.14 2.24
N SER A 293 0.41 34.06 2.02
CA SER A 293 -1.07 34.03 2.02
C SER A 293 -1.67 33.54 3.34
N ILE A 294 -0.87 32.99 4.26
CA ILE A 294 -1.36 32.37 5.49
C ILE A 294 -1.67 33.47 6.51
N LYS A 295 -2.90 33.46 7.04
CA LYS A 295 -3.32 34.34 8.13
C LYS A 295 -3.07 33.62 9.45
N GLY A 296 -1.95 33.89 10.12
CA GLY A 296 -1.61 33.27 11.40
C GLY A 296 -0.13 33.35 11.74
N SER A 297 0.25 32.75 12.87
CA SER A 297 1.66 32.57 13.21
C SER A 297 2.26 31.46 12.36
N LEU A 298 3.37 31.75 11.69
CA LEU A 298 4.15 30.76 10.92
C LEU A 298 5.08 29.93 11.82
N GLU A 299 5.11 30.19 13.14
CA GLU A 299 5.97 29.46 14.06
C GLU A 299 5.68 27.96 14.11
N GLU A 300 4.41 27.56 13.95
CA GLU A 300 4.02 26.15 13.92
C GLU A 300 4.68 25.43 12.73
N LEU A 301 4.91 26.13 11.61
CA LEU A 301 5.53 25.56 10.41
C LEU A 301 6.98 25.12 10.67
N LYS A 302 7.69 25.76 11.61
CA LYS A 302 9.08 25.40 11.96
C LYS A 302 9.22 24.01 12.59
N GLU A 303 8.17 23.50 13.21
CA GLU A 303 8.16 22.15 13.80
C GLU A 303 8.05 21.06 12.72
N TRP A 304 7.53 21.43 11.55
CA TRP A 304 7.26 20.53 10.44
C TRP A 304 8.29 20.63 9.31
N VAL A 305 8.95 21.77 9.17
CA VAL A 305 9.87 22.09 8.07
C VAL A 305 11.31 22.15 8.57
N THR A 306 12.26 21.65 7.77
CA THR A 306 13.69 21.82 8.06
C THR A 306 14.19 23.18 7.58
N LYS A 307 15.29 23.67 8.15
CA LYS A 307 15.86 24.95 7.72
C LYS A 307 16.26 24.90 6.25
N GLU A 308 16.82 23.77 5.82
CA GLU A 308 17.28 23.53 4.46
C GLU A 308 16.14 23.60 3.45
N GLU A 309 14.97 23.04 3.77
CA GLU A 309 13.76 23.14 2.95
C GLU A 309 13.29 24.60 2.82
N ALA A 310 13.27 25.34 3.94
CA ALA A 310 12.89 26.75 3.95
C ALA A 310 13.85 27.62 3.13
N ASP A 311 15.16 27.41 3.28
CA ASP A 311 16.21 28.10 2.52
C ASP A 311 16.09 27.79 1.01
N ALA A 312 15.84 26.52 0.65
CA ALA A 312 15.67 26.12 -0.74
C ALA A 312 14.44 26.77 -1.40
N VAL A 313 13.30 26.81 -0.70
CA VAL A 313 12.11 27.50 -1.20
C VAL A 313 12.34 29.01 -1.29
N HIS A 314 13.01 29.60 -0.31
CA HIS A 314 13.35 31.02 -0.33
C HIS A 314 14.19 31.38 -1.57
N MET A 315 15.24 30.61 -1.85
CA MET A 315 16.09 30.80 -3.03
C MET A 315 15.28 30.68 -4.33
N LYS A 316 14.40 29.66 -4.44
CA LYS A 316 13.52 29.48 -5.59
C LYS A 316 12.61 30.69 -5.84
N LEU A 317 12.05 31.28 -4.78
CA LEU A 317 11.17 32.45 -4.88
C LEU A 317 11.93 33.71 -5.31
N GLU A 318 13.18 33.87 -4.86
CA GLU A 318 14.04 34.98 -5.28
C GLU A 318 14.40 34.87 -6.77
N GLU A 319 14.80 33.68 -7.24
CA GLU A 319 15.05 33.41 -8.65
C GLU A 319 13.83 33.72 -9.52
N PHE A 320 12.65 33.23 -9.12
CA PHE A 320 11.39 33.54 -9.81
C PHE A 320 11.11 35.05 -9.86
N ARG A 321 11.38 35.78 -8.78
CA ARG A 321 11.12 37.22 -8.71
C ARG A 321 11.96 37.99 -9.73
N ASP A 322 13.22 37.60 -9.87
CA ASP A 322 14.16 38.23 -10.80
C ASP A 322 13.76 37.92 -12.25
N GLU A 323 13.44 36.66 -12.56
CA GLU A 323 12.92 36.28 -13.89
C GLU A 323 11.60 36.97 -14.24
N ALA A 324 10.67 37.07 -13.29
CA ALA A 324 9.41 37.77 -13.49
C ALA A 324 9.63 39.26 -13.76
N ALA A 325 10.66 39.87 -13.15
CA ALA A 325 11.02 41.25 -13.44
C ALA A 325 11.60 41.42 -14.85
N GLU A 326 12.50 40.51 -15.25
CA GLU A 326 13.08 40.49 -16.61
C GLU A 326 12.00 40.30 -17.68
N GLU A 327 11.11 39.31 -17.52
CA GLU A 327 10.04 39.04 -18.48
C GLU A 327 9.08 40.24 -18.61
N ARG A 328 8.78 40.95 -17.51
CA ARG A 328 7.99 42.19 -17.58
C ARG A 328 8.66 43.28 -18.41
N VAL A 329 9.99 43.40 -18.34
CA VAL A 329 10.75 44.34 -19.17
C VAL A 329 10.71 43.90 -20.63
N LEU A 330 10.94 42.62 -20.91
CA LEU A 330 10.88 42.07 -22.27
C LEU A 330 9.52 42.27 -22.92
N ARG A 331 8.42 42.05 -22.18
CA ARG A 331 7.06 42.30 -22.69
C ARG A 331 6.85 43.76 -23.07
N ARG A 332 7.27 44.71 -22.24
CA ARG A 332 7.19 46.14 -22.54
C ARG A 332 7.98 46.50 -23.80
N LEU A 333 9.19 45.96 -23.96
CA LEU A 333 10.00 46.17 -25.16
C LEU A 333 9.34 45.57 -26.41
N ARG A 334 8.75 44.38 -26.32
CA ARG A 334 7.99 43.77 -27.42
C ARG A 334 6.79 44.64 -27.81
N THR A 335 6.01 45.12 -26.84
CA THR A 335 4.87 46.01 -27.11
C THR A 335 5.30 47.34 -27.74
N GLN A 336 6.41 47.94 -27.27
CA GLN A 336 6.96 49.17 -27.86
C GLN A 336 7.48 48.96 -29.29
N SER A 337 8.15 47.83 -29.55
CA SER A 337 8.67 47.49 -30.88
C SER A 337 7.55 47.33 -31.92
N HIS A 338 6.44 46.66 -31.56
CA HIS A 338 5.32 46.46 -32.49
C HIS A 338 4.47 47.72 -32.70
N GLY A 339 4.38 48.59 -31.69
CA GLY A 339 3.67 49.88 -31.80
C GLY A 339 4.46 50.98 -32.51
N SER A 340 5.78 50.79 -32.71
CA SER A 340 6.66 51.77 -33.34
C SER A 340 6.94 51.44 -34.82
N THR A 341 5.91 51.07 -35.57
CA THR A 341 5.99 50.95 -37.05
C THR A 341 5.94 52.32 -37.77
N GLY A 342 5.79 53.43 -37.05
CA GLY A 342 5.46 54.72 -37.67
C GLY A 342 6.40 55.92 -37.41
N SER A 343 7.54 55.79 -36.73
CA SER A 343 8.31 56.99 -36.35
C SER A 343 9.83 56.82 -36.30
N TRP A 344 10.40 56.01 -37.19
CA TRP A 344 11.84 56.09 -37.51
C TRP A 344 12.11 56.42 -38.99
N GLU A 345 11.08 56.55 -39.83
CA GLU A 345 11.23 56.94 -41.25
C GLU A 345 11.36 58.46 -41.50
N ALA A 346 11.27 59.31 -40.48
CA ALA A 346 11.31 60.77 -40.64
C ALA A 346 12.68 61.42 -40.35
N ILE A 347 13.79 60.69 -40.54
CA ILE A 347 15.13 61.30 -40.70
C ILE A 347 15.70 60.86 -42.07
N SER A 348 14.86 60.98 -43.10
CA SER A 348 15.33 61.04 -44.48
C SER A 348 15.90 62.43 -44.73
N LEU A 349 17.23 62.49 -44.75
CA LEU A 349 18.04 63.32 -45.65
C LEU A 349 17.59 64.78 -45.80
N VAL A 350 18.14 65.67 -44.97
CA VAL A 350 18.33 67.07 -45.38
C VAL A 350 19.31 67.05 -46.56
N PRO A 351 18.92 67.49 -47.78
CA PRO A 351 19.86 67.67 -48.87
C PRO A 351 20.82 68.79 -48.48
N SER A 352 22.11 68.46 -48.45
CA SER A 352 23.18 69.44 -48.30
C SER A 352 23.38 70.16 -49.64
N ASP A 353 22.46 71.05 -50.01
CA ASP A 353 22.69 72.02 -51.07
C ASP A 353 23.56 73.15 -50.50
N ALA A 354 24.87 72.94 -50.59
CA ALA A 354 25.86 74.01 -50.48
C ALA A 354 26.10 74.57 -51.88
N ASP A 355 25.25 75.50 -52.28
CA ASP A 355 25.57 76.52 -53.28
C ASP A 355 26.21 77.68 -52.52
N GLU A 356 27.48 77.98 -52.78
CA GLU A 356 28.01 79.33 -52.57
C GLU A 356 28.93 79.76 -53.73
N PRO A 357 28.83 81.04 -54.17
CA PRO A 357 29.47 81.62 -55.35
C PRO A 357 30.94 82.03 -55.20
#